data_AF-A0A6C0KSJ9-F1
#
_entry.id   AF-A0A6C0KSJ9-F1
#
_cell.length_a   1.000
_cell.length_b   1.000
_cell.length_c   1.000
_cell.angle_alpha   90.00
_cell.angle_beta   90.00
_cell.angle_gamma   90.00
#
_symmetry.space_group_name_H-M   'P 1'
#
loop_
_entity.id
_entity.type
_entity.pdbx_description
1 polymer ?
#
loop_
_entity_poly.entity_id
_entity_poly.type
_entity_poly.pdbx_seq_one_letter_code
_entity_poly.pdbx_strand_id
1 'polypeptide(L)'
;MQTYDEFIPEQDIFQFEIDMEEGKYKSWVEKYPENIYTIFGAYLLLNSEQTEDDIIYFVKQGIDLNKQSKVYWGDMHCNTPLTFACEYHNVELVRILLEAGACANTPTIYGDVCYPLYSVLQGHSASYIHPSHAKRVIDIVALLRKHGLKPEGQIPLERKKEFLGYENDEIMLFVC
;
A
#
# COMPACT_ATOMS: atom_id res chain seq x y z
N MET A 1 -17.37 -6.36 6.70
CA MET A 1 -17.83 -4.98 6.91
C MET A 1 -16.68 -4.08 6.55
N GLN A 2 -16.87 -3.31 5.50
CA GLN A 2 -15.91 -2.35 4.98
C GLN A 2 -15.92 -1.15 5.92
N THR A 3 -14.78 -0.51 6.18
CA THR A 3 -14.74 0.56 7.21
C THR A 3 -15.50 1.83 6.83
N TYR A 4 -15.87 2.01 5.55
CA TYR A 4 -16.74 3.11 5.18
C TYR A 4 -18.21 2.87 5.50
N ASP A 5 -18.62 1.63 5.78
CA ASP A 5 -19.98 1.30 6.27
C ASP A 5 -20.31 2.03 7.59
N GLU A 6 -19.28 2.50 8.31
CA GLU A 6 -19.44 3.19 9.60
C GLU A 6 -19.94 4.64 9.48
N PHE A 7 -19.69 5.31 8.35
CA PHE A 7 -20.02 6.73 8.18
C PHE A 7 -20.74 7.06 6.87
N ILE A 8 -20.69 6.17 5.87
CA ILE A 8 -21.49 6.28 4.66
C ILE A 8 -22.87 5.64 4.94
N PRO A 9 -23.98 6.37 4.74
CA PRO A 9 -25.32 5.79 4.86
C PRO A 9 -25.49 4.59 3.94
N GLU A 10 -26.16 3.53 4.39
CA GLU A 10 -26.31 2.27 3.65
C GLU A 10 -26.82 2.47 2.22
N GLN A 11 -27.77 3.38 2.02
CA GLN A 11 -28.32 3.71 0.70
C GLN A 11 -27.34 4.42 -0.25
N ASP A 12 -26.29 5.02 0.30
CA ASP A 12 -25.29 5.81 -0.41
C ASP A 12 -24.04 4.97 -0.76
N ILE A 13 -23.85 3.79 -0.15
CA ILE A 13 -22.64 2.95 -0.31
C ILE A 13 -22.37 2.60 -1.77
N PHE A 14 -23.39 2.15 -2.50
CA PHE A 14 -23.22 1.74 -3.89
C PHE A 14 -22.75 2.90 -4.79
N GLN A 15 -23.29 4.10 -4.55
CA GLN A 15 -22.85 5.29 -5.29
C GLN A 15 -21.44 5.72 -4.87
N PHE A 16 -21.12 5.61 -3.59
CA PHE A 16 -19.78 5.88 -3.08
C PHE A 16 -18.73 5.01 -3.77
N GLU A 17 -18.97 3.70 -3.90
CA GLU A 17 -18.04 2.79 -4.56
C GLU A 17 -17.83 3.13 -6.04
N ILE A 18 -18.92 3.37 -6.79
CA ILE A 18 -18.85 3.83 -8.19
C ILE A 18 -18.03 5.12 -8.30
N ASP A 19 -18.28 6.09 -7.42
CA ASP A 19 -17.57 7.36 -7.44
C ASP A 19 -16.07 7.17 -7.14
N MET A 20 -15.69 6.24 -6.25
CA MET A 20 -14.28 5.93 -6.01
C MET A 20 -13.63 5.29 -7.24
N GLU A 21 -14.29 4.33 -7.88
CA GLU A 21 -13.83 3.70 -9.12
C GLU A 21 -13.64 4.73 -10.25
N GLU A 22 -14.53 5.72 -10.34
CA GLU A 22 -14.47 6.78 -11.35
C GLU A 22 -13.59 7.98 -10.95
N GLY A 23 -12.96 7.97 -9.77
CA GLY A 23 -12.10 9.05 -9.28
C GLY A 23 -12.86 10.32 -8.84
N LYS A 24 -14.16 10.21 -8.58
CA LYS A 24 -15.06 11.27 -8.10
C LYS A 24 -15.07 11.39 -6.58
N TYR A 25 -13.91 11.30 -5.94
CA TYR A 25 -13.79 11.29 -4.47
C TYR A 25 -13.96 12.67 -3.81
N LYS A 26 -13.78 13.79 -4.55
CA LYS A 26 -13.72 15.15 -3.97
C LYS A 26 -15.01 15.57 -3.26
N SER A 27 -16.18 15.28 -3.83
CA SER A 27 -17.48 15.56 -3.22
C SER A 27 -17.66 14.81 -1.89
N TRP A 28 -17.13 13.59 -1.80
CA TRP A 28 -17.16 12.78 -0.58
C TRP A 28 -16.21 13.31 0.49
N VAL A 29 -15.02 13.79 0.09
CA VAL A 29 -14.08 14.47 1.01
C VAL A 29 -14.70 15.74 1.59
N GLU A 30 -15.40 16.53 0.77
CA GLU A 30 -16.12 17.73 1.22
C GLU A 30 -17.29 17.39 2.17
N LYS A 31 -18.03 16.31 1.88
CA LYS A 31 -19.17 15.86 2.70
C LYS A 31 -18.73 15.24 4.03
N TYR A 32 -17.59 14.55 4.06
CA TYR A 32 -17.08 13.83 5.24
C TYR A 32 -15.57 14.10 5.50
N PRO A 33 -15.19 15.34 5.83
CA PRO A 33 -13.77 15.72 5.97
C PRO A 33 -13.06 14.97 7.11
N GLU A 34 -13.77 14.64 8.19
CA GLU A 34 -13.22 13.86 9.32
C GLU A 34 -12.86 12.41 8.94
N ASN A 35 -13.42 11.91 7.83
CA ASN A 35 -13.23 10.55 7.34
C ASN A 35 -12.31 10.49 6.11
N ILE A 36 -11.59 11.58 5.81
CA ILE A 36 -10.72 11.68 4.63
C ILE A 36 -9.73 10.52 4.50
N TYR A 37 -9.22 9.99 5.61
CA TYR A 37 -8.30 8.86 5.59
C TYR A 37 -8.96 7.57 5.08
N THR A 38 -10.21 7.33 5.48
CA THR A 38 -10.99 6.18 5.03
C THR A 38 -11.41 6.34 3.57
N ILE A 39 -11.79 7.57 3.17
CA ILE A 39 -12.10 7.88 1.76
C ILE A 39 -10.87 7.64 0.89
N PHE A 40 -9.71 8.12 1.32
CA PHE A 40 -8.45 7.89 0.61
C PHE A 40 -8.15 6.39 0.49
N GLY A 41 -8.31 5.63 1.57
CA GLY A 41 -8.13 4.18 1.56
C GLY A 41 -9.09 3.46 0.59
N ALA A 42 -10.35 3.87 0.53
CA ALA A 42 -11.33 3.34 -0.43
C ALA A 42 -10.96 3.70 -1.87
N TYR A 43 -10.53 4.94 -2.11
CA TYR A 43 -10.07 5.39 -3.42
C TYR A 43 -8.84 4.61 -3.91
N LEU A 44 -7.84 4.37 -3.04
CA LEU A 44 -6.68 3.54 -3.39
C LEU A 44 -7.08 2.10 -3.74
N LEU A 45 -8.10 1.56 -3.08
CA LEU A 45 -8.55 0.18 -3.29
C LEU A 45 -9.39 0.02 -4.56
N LEU A 46 -10.37 0.91 -4.76
CA LEU A 46 -11.41 0.74 -5.78
C LEU A 46 -11.01 1.37 -7.11
N ASN A 47 -10.19 2.41 -7.09
CA ASN A 47 -9.66 2.99 -8.31
C ASN A 47 -8.45 2.16 -8.79
N SER A 48 -8.19 2.11 -10.09
CA SER A 48 -6.97 1.48 -10.64
C SER A 48 -6.12 2.44 -11.48
N GLU A 49 -6.59 3.69 -11.62
CA GLU A 49 -6.00 4.74 -12.43
C GLU A 49 -5.58 5.94 -11.56
N GLN A 50 -5.02 5.68 -10.37
CA GLN A 50 -4.60 6.75 -9.47
C GLN A 50 -3.52 7.63 -10.09
N THR A 51 -3.66 8.95 -9.95
CA THR A 51 -2.69 9.92 -10.46
C THR A 51 -1.92 10.62 -9.35
N GLU A 52 -0.78 11.22 -9.71
CA GLU A 52 0.02 12.04 -8.79
C GLU A 52 -0.78 13.21 -8.22
N ASP A 53 -1.62 13.84 -9.04
CA ASP A 53 -2.47 14.96 -8.64
C ASP A 53 -3.51 14.55 -7.58
N ASP A 54 -4.01 13.31 -7.65
CA ASP A 54 -4.95 12.78 -6.65
C ASP A 54 -4.25 12.62 -5.30
N ILE A 55 -3.07 11.99 -5.29
CA ILE A 55 -2.29 11.81 -4.06
C ILE A 55 -1.90 13.18 -3.47
N ILE A 56 -1.45 14.11 -4.31
CA ILE A 56 -1.12 15.49 -3.89
C ILE A 56 -2.35 16.19 -3.32
N TYR A 57 -3.54 15.99 -3.90
CA TYR A 57 -4.77 16.54 -3.36
C TYR A 57 -5.01 16.05 -1.93
N PHE A 58 -4.97 14.75 -1.69
CA PHE A 58 -5.16 14.20 -0.34
C PHE A 58 -4.09 14.73 0.65
N VAL A 59 -2.82 14.79 0.24
CA VAL A 59 -1.74 15.35 1.09
C VAL A 59 -2.01 16.81 1.44
N LYS A 60 -2.49 17.63 0.49
CA LYS A 60 -2.88 19.03 0.74
C LYS A 60 -4.05 19.19 1.71
N GLN A 61 -4.93 18.19 1.78
CA GLN A 61 -6.00 18.15 2.80
C GLN A 61 -5.48 17.74 4.19
N GLY A 62 -4.19 17.47 4.34
CA GLY A 62 -3.56 17.18 5.63
C GLY A 62 -3.57 15.70 6.01
N ILE A 63 -3.75 14.77 5.06
CA ILE A 63 -3.56 13.36 5.37
C ILE A 63 -2.09 13.09 5.73
N ASP A 64 -1.88 12.21 6.70
CA ASP A 64 -0.55 11.69 7.01
C ASP A 64 -0.36 10.34 6.30
N LEU A 65 0.44 10.31 5.24
CA LEU A 65 0.73 9.10 4.45
C LEU A 65 1.38 7.97 5.27
N ASN A 66 1.89 8.27 6.46
CA ASN A 66 2.51 7.29 7.36
C ASN A 66 1.53 6.79 8.42
N LYS A 67 0.34 7.38 8.50
CA LYS A 67 -0.68 6.94 9.45
C LYS A 67 -1.15 5.55 9.06
N GLN A 68 -1.18 4.66 10.03
CA GLN A 68 -1.71 3.34 9.78
C GLN A 68 -3.23 3.43 9.66
N SER A 69 -3.74 2.98 8.52
CA SER A 69 -5.16 2.79 8.31
C SER A 69 -5.67 1.73 9.27
N LYS A 70 -6.76 2.02 9.98
CA LYS A 70 -7.52 0.98 10.72
C LYS A 70 -8.40 0.15 9.78
N VAL A 71 -8.31 0.42 8.49
CA VAL A 71 -9.14 -0.20 7.50
C VAL A 71 -8.62 -1.59 7.22
N TYR A 72 -9.38 -2.58 7.68
CA TYR A 72 -9.17 -3.98 7.35
C TYR A 72 -10.03 -4.32 6.13
N TRP A 73 -9.39 -4.73 5.03
CA TRP A 73 -10.09 -5.17 3.83
C TRP A 73 -10.00 -6.70 3.71
N GLY A 74 -10.85 -7.43 4.43
CA GLY A 74 -10.79 -8.90 4.46
C GLY A 74 -9.46 -9.38 5.05
N ASP A 75 -8.73 -10.23 4.31
CA ASP A 75 -7.38 -10.69 4.66
C ASP A 75 -6.27 -9.71 4.21
N MET A 76 -6.60 -8.59 3.55
CA MET A 76 -5.61 -7.60 3.14
C MET A 76 -5.16 -6.76 4.34
N HIS A 77 -3.87 -6.81 4.62
CA HIS A 77 -3.23 -6.16 5.76
C HIS A 77 -2.48 -4.89 5.33
N CYS A 78 -3.01 -4.18 4.34
CA CYS A 78 -2.46 -2.94 3.77
C CYS A 78 -2.63 -1.76 4.73
N ASN A 79 -1.74 -1.66 5.70
CA ASN A 79 -1.88 -0.70 6.80
C ASN A 79 -1.46 0.72 6.41
N THR A 80 -0.72 0.93 5.32
CA THR A 80 -0.35 2.26 4.82
C THR A 80 -0.56 2.35 3.30
N PRO A 81 -0.75 3.55 2.74
CA PRO A 81 -0.77 3.78 1.30
C PRO A 81 0.42 3.16 0.58
N LEU A 82 1.63 3.27 1.15
CA LEU A 82 2.85 2.73 0.55
C LEU A 82 2.86 1.20 0.54
N THR A 83 2.44 0.56 1.66
CA THR A 83 2.36 -0.91 1.72
C THR A 83 1.34 -1.47 0.74
N PHE A 84 0.25 -0.75 0.49
CA PHE A 84 -0.73 -1.10 -0.53
C PHE A 84 -0.09 -1.09 -1.93
N ALA A 85 0.55 0.01 -2.30
CA ALA A 85 1.24 0.11 -3.59
C ALA A 85 2.31 -0.98 -3.78
N CYS A 86 3.00 -1.34 -2.71
CA CYS A 86 3.98 -2.43 -2.68
C CYS A 86 3.35 -3.81 -2.89
N GLU A 87 2.23 -4.14 -2.23
CA GLU A 87 1.54 -5.44 -2.36
C GLU A 87 1.00 -5.70 -3.77
N TYR A 88 0.52 -4.64 -4.43
CA TYR A 88 0.01 -4.68 -5.81
C TYR A 88 1.09 -4.52 -6.89
N HIS A 89 2.37 -4.42 -6.50
CA HIS A 89 3.50 -4.13 -7.41
C HIS A 89 3.26 -2.92 -8.32
N ASN A 90 2.55 -1.91 -7.84
CA ASN A 90 2.29 -0.69 -8.59
C ASN A 90 3.48 0.27 -8.44
N VAL A 91 4.47 0.10 -9.32
CA VAL A 91 5.72 0.88 -9.33
C VAL A 91 5.45 2.39 -9.36
N GLU A 92 4.46 2.81 -10.14
CA GLU A 92 4.13 4.22 -10.33
C GLU A 92 3.50 4.81 -9.06
N LEU A 93 2.55 4.10 -8.45
CA LEU A 93 1.96 4.53 -7.18
C LEU A 93 3.00 4.54 -6.05
N VAL A 94 3.93 3.58 -6.01
CA VAL A 94 5.07 3.59 -5.07
C VAL A 94 5.91 4.86 -5.28
N ARG A 95 6.27 5.18 -6.53
CA ARG A 95 7.04 6.39 -6.87
C ARG A 95 6.33 7.65 -6.35
N ILE A 96 5.06 7.81 -6.71
CA ILE A 96 4.23 8.96 -6.33
C ILE A 96 4.16 9.11 -4.80
N LEU A 97 3.89 8.02 -4.08
CA LEU A 97 3.76 8.06 -2.62
C LEU A 97 5.09 8.42 -1.93
N LEU A 98 6.21 7.88 -2.41
CA LEU A 98 7.54 8.20 -1.88
C LEU A 98 7.94 9.66 -2.15
N GLU A 99 7.62 10.18 -3.34
CA GLU A 99 7.84 11.59 -3.68
C GLU A 99 6.94 12.53 -2.86
N ALA A 100 5.73 12.08 -2.51
CA ALA A 100 4.80 12.78 -1.62
C ALA A 100 5.18 12.69 -0.12
N GLY A 101 6.26 12.00 0.23
CA GLY A 101 6.80 11.95 1.61
C GLY A 101 6.38 10.74 2.43
N ALA A 102 5.84 9.68 1.82
CA ALA A 102 5.65 8.40 2.50
C ALA A 102 7.01 7.82 2.94
N CYS A 103 7.07 7.31 4.16
CA CYS A 103 8.27 6.74 4.74
C CYS A 103 8.46 5.29 4.26
N ALA A 104 9.61 5.02 3.65
CA ALA A 104 10.00 3.69 3.18
C ALA A 104 10.17 2.64 4.30
N ASN A 105 10.17 3.07 5.56
CA ASN A 105 10.40 2.20 6.73
C ASN A 105 9.17 2.07 7.65
N THR A 106 7.99 2.56 7.23
CA THR A 106 6.81 2.52 8.11
C THR A 106 6.44 1.07 8.43
N PRO A 107 6.40 0.68 9.73
CA PRO A 107 6.01 -0.67 10.11
C PRO A 107 4.52 -0.89 9.84
N THR A 108 4.10 -2.12 9.63
CA THR A 108 2.67 -2.50 9.59
C THR A 108 2.27 -3.20 10.90
N ILE A 109 0.98 -3.18 11.25
CA ILE A 109 0.47 -3.60 12.59
C ILE A 109 0.36 -5.11 12.80
N TYR A 110 0.78 -5.94 11.84
CA TYR A 110 0.62 -7.39 11.96
C TYR A 110 1.90 -8.07 12.47
N GLY A 111 1.92 -8.35 13.78
CA GLY A 111 3.06 -8.98 14.46
C GLY A 111 4.30 -8.08 14.55
N ASP A 112 5.39 -8.61 15.11
CA ASP A 112 6.62 -7.85 15.38
C ASP A 112 7.36 -7.36 14.12
N VAL A 113 6.91 -7.73 12.91
CA VAL A 113 7.67 -7.51 11.69
C VAL A 113 6.77 -7.41 10.47
N CYS A 114 6.66 -6.21 9.92
CA CYS A 114 6.11 -6.02 8.60
C CYS A 114 6.58 -4.66 8.05
N TYR A 115 7.34 -4.68 6.95
CA TYR A 115 7.93 -3.52 6.27
C TYR A 115 7.42 -3.45 4.82
N PRO A 116 7.44 -2.29 4.13
CA PRO A 116 7.05 -2.18 2.72
C PRO A 116 7.73 -3.24 1.83
N LEU A 117 8.99 -3.58 2.10
CA LEU A 117 9.73 -4.66 1.41
C LEU A 117 9.07 -6.04 1.56
N TYR A 118 8.51 -6.36 2.72
CA TYR A 118 7.81 -7.63 2.96
C TYR A 118 6.51 -7.71 2.15
N SER A 119 5.75 -6.61 2.07
CA SER A 119 4.54 -6.52 1.23
C SER A 119 4.85 -6.73 -0.25
N VAL A 120 5.99 -6.25 -0.75
CA VAL A 120 6.44 -6.52 -2.13
C VAL A 120 6.63 -8.01 -2.38
N LEU A 121 7.10 -8.78 -1.40
CA LEU A 121 7.39 -10.21 -1.57
C LEU A 121 6.15 -11.10 -1.44
N GLN A 122 5.11 -10.64 -0.74
CA GLN A 122 3.88 -11.41 -0.51
C GLN A 122 2.82 -11.30 -1.61
N GLY A 123 2.99 -10.42 -2.60
CA GLY A 123 1.98 -10.11 -3.62
C GLY A 123 1.28 -11.35 -4.21
N HIS A 124 -0.05 -11.39 -4.10
CA HIS A 124 -1.07 -12.31 -4.65
C HIS A 124 -0.86 -13.84 -4.69
N SER A 125 0.25 -14.39 -4.21
CA SER A 125 0.40 -15.78 -3.77
C SER A 125 1.76 -15.92 -3.11
N ALA A 126 1.76 -16.16 -1.80
CA ALA A 126 2.93 -16.45 -0.96
C ALA A 126 3.79 -17.66 -1.42
N SER A 127 3.54 -18.21 -2.62
CA SER A 127 4.20 -19.37 -3.21
C SER A 127 4.87 -19.09 -4.56
N TYR A 128 4.65 -17.93 -5.20
CA TYR A 128 5.18 -17.71 -6.55
C TYR A 128 5.27 -16.21 -6.94
N ILE A 129 6.48 -15.64 -6.90
CA ILE A 129 6.75 -14.42 -7.68
C ILE A 129 6.84 -14.85 -9.14
N HIS A 130 5.73 -14.70 -9.87
CA HIS A 130 5.73 -14.97 -11.30
C HIS A 130 6.83 -14.11 -11.97
N PRO A 131 7.65 -14.66 -12.89
CA PRO A 131 8.75 -13.93 -13.53
C PRO A 131 8.35 -12.58 -14.16
N SER A 132 7.07 -12.45 -14.55
CA SER A 132 6.49 -11.20 -15.05
C SER A 132 6.54 -10.04 -14.03
N HIS A 133 6.58 -10.35 -12.74
CA HIS A 133 6.62 -9.37 -11.64
C HIS A 133 8.03 -9.13 -11.11
N ALA A 134 9.00 -10.01 -11.42
CA ALA A 134 10.39 -9.89 -10.93
C ALA A 134 10.99 -8.51 -11.22
N LYS A 135 10.77 -7.97 -12.43
CA LYS A 135 11.20 -6.62 -12.79
C LYS A 135 10.58 -5.53 -11.90
N ARG A 136 9.26 -5.59 -11.68
CA ARG A 136 8.54 -4.61 -10.85
C ARG A 136 9.00 -4.65 -9.40
N VAL A 137 9.26 -5.84 -8.88
CA VAL A 137 9.83 -6.05 -7.54
C VAL A 137 11.19 -5.35 -7.44
N ILE A 138 12.10 -5.60 -8.38
CA ILE A 138 13.43 -4.94 -8.41
C ILE A 138 13.31 -3.42 -8.45
N ASP A 139 12.43 -2.91 -9.33
CA ASP A 139 12.21 -1.46 -9.49
C ASP A 139 11.68 -0.84 -8.18
N ILE A 140 10.71 -1.47 -7.52
CA ILE A 140 10.17 -1.02 -6.23
C ILE A 140 11.25 -1.03 -5.15
N VAL A 141 12.06 -2.10 -5.06
CA VAL A 141 13.13 -2.15 -4.06
C VAL A 141 14.17 -1.06 -4.31
N ALA A 142 14.52 -0.80 -5.57
CA ALA A 142 15.42 0.29 -5.93
C ALA A 142 14.84 1.66 -5.50
N LEU A 143 13.54 1.89 -5.72
CA LEU A 143 12.84 3.10 -5.26
C LEU A 143 12.87 3.22 -3.72
N LEU A 144 12.51 2.15 -3.00
CA LEU A 144 12.54 2.16 -1.54
C LEU A 144 13.95 2.46 -0.99
N ARG A 145 15.00 1.85 -1.56
CA ARG A 145 16.41 2.12 -1.19
C ARG A 145 16.81 3.57 -1.45
N LYS A 146 16.43 4.13 -2.61
CA LYS A 146 16.65 5.55 -2.94
C LYS A 146 16.02 6.48 -1.90
N HIS A 147 14.87 6.09 -1.33
CA HIS A 147 14.14 6.85 -0.30
C HIS A 147 14.48 6.42 1.14
N GLY A 148 15.63 5.77 1.35
CA GLY A 148 16.18 5.55 2.69
C GLY A 148 15.69 4.29 3.40
N LEU A 149 15.24 3.27 2.66
CA LEU A 149 15.02 1.93 3.22
C LEU A 149 16.31 1.41 3.88
N LYS A 150 16.25 1.11 5.18
CA LYS A 150 17.41 0.63 5.94
C LYS A 150 17.63 -0.88 5.77
N PRO A 151 18.87 -1.38 5.89
CA PRO A 151 19.15 -2.82 5.89
C PRO A 151 18.49 -3.58 7.05
N GLU A 152 18.23 -2.91 8.17
CA GLU A 152 17.53 -3.50 9.33
C GLU A 152 16.01 -3.62 9.13
N GLY A 153 15.45 -3.00 8.08
CA GLY A 153 14.06 -3.19 7.63
C GLY A 153 13.88 -4.40 6.71
N GLN A 154 14.91 -5.25 6.63
CA GLN A 154 14.88 -6.50 5.87
C GLN A 154 14.20 -7.60 6.67
N ILE A 155 13.77 -8.64 5.96
CA ILE A 155 13.09 -9.78 6.55
C ILE A 155 13.95 -10.33 7.71
N PRO A 156 13.39 -10.45 8.93
CA PRO A 156 14.10 -10.99 10.07
C PRO A 156 14.70 -12.35 9.77
N LEU A 157 15.89 -12.59 10.32
CA LEU A 157 16.68 -13.79 10.11
C LEU A 157 15.87 -15.09 10.36
N GLU A 158 14.95 -15.06 11.30
CA GLU A 158 14.06 -16.16 11.69
C GLU A 158 13.03 -16.55 10.62
N ARG A 159 12.60 -15.60 9.77
CA ARG A 159 11.63 -15.84 8.69
C ARG A 159 12.25 -16.16 7.34
N LYS A 160 13.59 -16.16 7.23
CA LYS A 160 14.30 -16.63 6.02
C LYS A 160 13.85 -18.01 5.55
N LYS A 161 13.42 -18.87 6.49
CA LYS A 161 12.95 -20.23 6.22
C LYS A 161 11.67 -20.29 5.39
N GLU A 162 10.84 -19.26 5.46
CA GLU A 162 9.63 -19.10 4.63
C GLU A 162 9.99 -18.86 3.15
N PHE A 163 11.21 -18.40 2.88
CA PHE A 163 11.73 -18.04 1.55
C PHE A 163 12.85 -18.97 1.05
N LEU A 164 13.14 -20.07 1.74
CA LEU A 164 14.20 -21.03 1.35
C LEU A 164 13.88 -21.87 0.09
N GLY A 165 12.65 -21.82 -0.42
CA GLY A 165 12.23 -22.51 -1.66
C GLY A 165 12.40 -21.68 -2.94
N TYR A 166 12.89 -20.45 -2.85
CA TYR A 166 13.07 -19.55 -3.99
C TYR A 166 14.51 -19.63 -4.50
N GLU A 167 14.73 -20.34 -5.62
CA GLU A 167 16.05 -20.49 -6.28
C GLU A 167 16.52 -19.24 -7.05
N ASN A 168 15.94 -18.06 -6.79
CA ASN A 168 16.31 -16.83 -7.49
C ASN A 168 17.30 -16.04 -6.64
N ASP A 169 18.58 -16.05 -7.06
CA ASP A 169 19.68 -15.35 -6.40
C ASP A 169 19.39 -13.86 -6.14
N GLU A 170 18.56 -13.24 -6.97
CA GLU A 170 18.12 -11.85 -6.81
C GLU A 170 17.20 -11.64 -5.60
N ILE A 171 16.35 -12.61 -5.24
CA ILE A 171 15.51 -12.51 -4.04
C ILE A 171 16.36 -12.65 -2.77
N MET A 172 17.39 -13.50 -2.83
CA MET A 172 18.37 -13.67 -1.76
C MET A 172 19.26 -12.44 -1.54
N LEU A 173 19.40 -11.54 -2.54
CA LEU A 173 20.03 -10.22 -2.37
C LEU A 173 19.19 -9.22 -1.56
N PHE A 174 17.92 -9.53 -1.29
CA PHE A 174 17.01 -8.70 -0.48
C PHE A 174 16.88 -9.18 0.97
N VAL A 175 17.69 -10.18 1.35
CA VAL A 175 17.69 -10.85 2.64
C VAL A 175 19.12 -10.83 3.22
N CYS A 176 19.44 -9.95 4.17
CA CYS A 176 20.72 -9.94 4.90
C CYS A 176 20.76 -11.05 5.95
#